data_AF-A0A1H9TKM5-F1
#
_entry.id   AF-A0A1H9TKM5-F1
#
_cell.length_a   1.000
_cell.length_b   1.000
_cell.length_c   1.000
_cell.angle_alpha   90.00
_cell.angle_beta   90.00
_cell.angle_gamma   90.00
#
_symmetry.space_group_name_H-M   'P 1'
#
loop_
_entity.id
_entity.type
_entity.pdbx_description
1 polymer ?
#
loop_
_entity_poly.entity_id
_entity_poly.type
_entity_poly.pdbx_seq_one_letter_code
_entity_poly.pdbx_strand_id
1 'polypeptide(L)'
;MQQYVREEMRLLFQVLSGLFLVFGFSYFLRATNDQFPWLALIGSTVGLTIIVFVLSGKMYRAFLISLLVFSVIMSVIFNWYSIFNVH
;
A
#
# COMPACT_ATOMS: atom_id res chain seq x y z
N MET A 1 13.76 27.38 -1.65
CA MET A 1 12.82 26.50 -2.36
C MET A 1 11.45 27.14 -2.30
N GLN A 2 10.82 27.43 -3.45
CA GLN A 2 9.44 27.96 -3.48
C GLN A 2 8.50 27.03 -2.69
N GLN A 3 7.55 27.59 -1.94
CA GLN A 3 6.60 26.82 -1.13
C GLN A 3 5.87 25.73 -1.95
N TYR A 4 5.55 26.04 -3.20
CA TYR A 4 4.98 25.10 -4.16
C TYR A 4 5.78 23.80 -4.31
N VAL A 5 7.08 23.91 -4.60
CA VAL A 5 7.98 22.76 -4.76
C VAL A 5 8.05 21.91 -3.48
N ARG A 6 7.99 22.55 -2.31
CA ARG A 6 8.00 21.83 -1.02
C ARG A 6 6.70 21.02 -0.82
N GLU A 7 5.55 21.55 -1.23
CA GLU A 7 4.28 20.84 -1.10
C GLU A 7 4.16 19.66 -2.05
N GLU A 8 4.58 19.83 -3.31
CA GLU A 8 4.62 18.74 -4.28
C GLU A 8 5.55 17.61 -3.84
N MET A 9 6.77 17.95 -3.40
CA MET A 9 7.73 16.97 -2.90
C MET A 9 7.18 16.21 -1.70
N ARG A 10 6.46 16.89 -0.79
CA ARG A 10 5.79 16.22 0.35
C ARG A 10 4.76 15.21 -0.11
N LEU A 11 3.92 15.54 -1.10
CA LEU A 11 2.94 14.60 -1.66
C LEU A 11 3.63 13.40 -2.31
N LEU A 12 4.70 13.64 -3.07
CA LEU A 12 5.47 12.59 -3.73
C LEU A 12 6.08 11.63 -2.70
N PHE A 13 6.65 12.15 -1.62
CA PHE A 13 7.14 11.32 -0.50
C PHE A 13 6.03 10.54 0.20
N GLN A 14 4.84 11.12 0.40
CA GLN A 14 3.69 10.41 0.97
C GLN A 14 3.23 9.25 0.07
N VAL A 15 3.24 9.43 -1.25
CA VAL A 15 2.85 8.35 -2.17
C VAL A 15 3.93 7.26 -2.17
N LEU A 16 5.20 7.64 -2.28
CA LEU A 16 6.32 6.70 -2.31
C LEU A 16 6.44 5.90 -1.01
N SER A 17 6.24 6.51 0.16
CA SER A 17 6.29 5.77 1.42
C SER A 17 5.19 4.71 1.50
N GLY A 18 3.98 5.00 1.01
CA GLY A 18 2.90 4.01 0.92
C GLY A 18 3.24 2.87 -0.04
N LEU A 19 3.83 3.18 -1.21
CA LEU A 19 4.33 2.19 -2.15
C LEU A 19 5.37 1.26 -1.49
N PHE A 20 6.43 1.82 -0.89
CA PHE A 20 7.49 1.04 -0.28
C PHE A 20 6.99 0.14 0.85
N LEU A 21 6.07 0.64 1.68
CA LEU A 21 5.50 -0.12 2.79
C LEU A 21 4.69 -1.32 2.27
N VAL A 22 3.76 -1.09 1.35
CA VAL A 22 2.94 -2.17 0.78
C VAL A 22 3.81 -3.15 0.01
N PHE A 23 4.77 -2.68 -0.79
CA PHE A 23 5.63 -3.53 -1.58
C PHE A 23 6.47 -4.44 -0.69
N GLY A 24 7.17 -3.88 0.31
CA GLY A 24 7.97 -4.64 1.26
C GLY A 24 7.14 -5.66 2.03
N PHE A 25 5.96 -5.27 2.50
CA PHE A 25 5.06 -6.17 3.23
C PHE A 25 4.48 -7.28 2.33
N SER A 26 4.15 -6.98 1.08
CA SER A 26 3.66 -7.97 0.12
C SER A 26 4.74 -9.01 -0.20
N TYR A 27 5.98 -8.57 -0.43
CA TYR A 27 7.10 -9.49 -0.64
C TYR A 27 7.39 -10.35 0.59
N PHE A 28 7.31 -9.77 1.79
CA PHE A 28 7.42 -10.52 3.04
C PHE A 28 6.34 -11.61 3.15
N LEU A 29 5.08 -11.29 2.85
CA LEU A 29 3.99 -12.26 2.87
C LEU A 29 4.20 -13.38 1.84
N ARG A 30 4.68 -13.04 0.64
CA ARG A 30 5.02 -14.02 -0.40
C ARG A 30 6.18 -14.93 -0.02
N ALA A 31 7.17 -14.41 0.71
CA ALA A 31 8.34 -15.19 1.13
C ALA A 31 8.05 -16.11 2.33
N THR A 32 7.03 -15.81 3.13
CA THR A 32 6.70 -16.54 4.37
C THR A 32 5.55 -17.52 4.24
N ASN A 33 4.77 -17.47 3.16
CA ASN A 33 3.60 -18.32 2.95
C ASN A 33 3.67 -19.00 1.58
N ASP A 34 3.39 -20.30 1.54
CA ASP A 34 3.35 -21.08 0.29
C ASP A 34 2.26 -20.57 -0.68
N GLN A 35 1.11 -20.18 -0.13
CA GLN A 35 0.03 -19.51 -0.85
C GLN A 35 -0.06 -18.06 -0.41
N PHE A 36 -0.23 -17.16 -1.37
CA PHE A 36 -0.22 -15.72 -1.08
C PHE A 36 -1.48 -15.31 -0.28
N PRO A 37 -1.33 -14.84 0.98
CA PRO A 37 -2.46 -14.54 1.84
C PRO A 37 -3.00 -13.12 1.55
N TRP A 38 -3.77 -13.00 0.48
CA TRP A 38 -4.28 -11.70 0.00
C TRP A 38 -5.18 -10.97 0.99
N LEU A 39 -5.96 -11.72 1.78
CA LEU A 39 -6.78 -11.16 2.86
C LEU A 39 -5.93 -10.55 3.97
N ALA A 40 -4.77 -11.14 4.28
CA ALA A 40 -3.86 -10.59 5.27
C ALA A 40 -3.23 -9.28 4.79
N LEU A 41 -2.91 -9.19 3.48
CA LEU A 41 -2.42 -7.96 2.86
C LEU A 41 -3.47 -6.84 2.96
N ILE A 42 -4.71 -7.11 2.52
CA ILE A 42 -5.77 -6.10 2.54
C ILE A 42 -6.16 -5.74 3.98
N GLY A 43 -6.28 -6.74 4.86
CA GLY A 43 -6.63 -6.53 6.26
C GLY A 43 -5.60 -5.70 7.01
N SER A 44 -4.31 -5.95 6.80
CA SER A 44 -3.25 -5.16 7.43
C SER A 44 -3.17 -3.75 6.88
N THR A 45 -3.33 -3.55 5.56
CA THR A 45 -3.30 -2.22 4.96
C THR A 45 -4.51 -1.40 5.37
N VAL A 46 -5.72 -1.97 5.39
CA VAL A 46 -6.93 -1.30 5.91
C VAL A 46 -6.79 -0.96 7.39
N GLY A 47 -6.30 -1.90 8.21
CA GLY A 47 -6.06 -1.65 9.63
C GLY A 47 -5.07 -0.50 9.86
N LEU A 48 -3.97 -0.49 9.11
CA LEU A 48 -2.95 0.55 9.18
C LEU A 48 -3.48 1.89 8.67
N THR A 49 -4.31 1.89 7.62
CA THR A 49 -5.01 3.10 7.15
C THR A 49 -5.88 3.70 8.24
N ILE A 50 -6.67 2.88 8.97
CA ILE A 50 -7.53 3.36 10.06
C ILE A 50 -6.68 3.96 11.19
N ILE A 51 -5.63 3.26 11.63
CA ILE A 51 -4.75 3.71 12.71
C ILE A 51 -4.10 5.06 12.36
N VAL A 52 -3.52 5.16 11.16
CA VAL A 52 -2.85 6.39 10.70
C VAL A 52 -3.86 7.52 10.48
N PHE A 53 -5.07 7.22 10.02
CA PHE A 53 -6.13 8.21 9.88
C PHE A 53 -6.53 8.80 11.24
N VAL A 54 -6.70 7.96 12.27
CA VAL A 54 -7.02 8.41 13.63
C VAL A 54 -5.86 9.20 14.23
N LEU A 55 -4.61 8.75 14.03
CA LEU A 55 -3.43 9.37 14.65
C LEU A 55 -3.02 10.69 13.98
N SER A 56 -3.12 10.78 12.66
CA SER A 56 -2.56 11.89 11.88
C SER A 56 -3.60 12.76 11.18
N GLY A 57 -4.89 12.42 11.28
CA GLY A 57 -6.00 13.19 10.73
C GLY A 57 -5.91 13.37 9.21
N LYS A 58 -6.20 14.58 8.72
CA LYS A 58 -6.32 14.91 7.29
C LYS A 58 -4.99 15.18 6.57
N MET A 59 -3.85 15.21 7.26
CA MET A 59 -2.56 15.67 6.68
C MET A 59 -1.88 14.65 5.75
N TYR A 60 -2.23 13.35 5.85
CA TYR A 60 -1.54 12.27 5.13
C TYR A 60 -2.46 11.51 4.16
N ARG A 61 -3.45 12.20 3.59
CA ARG A 61 -4.44 11.60 2.67
C ARG A 61 -3.79 10.88 1.49
N ALA A 62 -2.74 11.47 0.90
CA ALA A 62 -2.07 10.84 -0.25
C ALA A 62 -1.38 9.52 0.12
N PHE A 63 -0.81 9.43 1.34
CA PHE A 63 -0.24 8.18 1.87
C PHE A 63 -1.31 7.12 2.13
N LEU A 64 -2.47 7.51 2.69
CA LEU A 64 -3.58 6.59 2.95
C LEU A 64 -4.15 6.02 1.65
N ILE A 65 -4.33 6.88 0.63
CA ILE A 65 -4.82 6.47 -0.69
C ILE A 65 -3.78 5.56 -1.37
N SER A 66 -2.50 5.92 -1.33
CA SER A 66 -1.45 5.10 -1.94
C SER A 66 -1.35 3.72 -1.29
N LEU A 67 -1.46 3.62 0.04
CA LEU A 67 -1.54 2.35 0.77
C LEU A 67 -2.63 1.44 0.22
N LEU A 68 -3.86 1.94 0.09
CA LEU A 68 -4.99 1.15 -0.37
C LEU A 68 -4.84 0.75 -1.85
N VAL A 69 -4.48 1.70 -2.72
CA VAL A 69 -4.32 1.47 -4.16
C VAL A 69 -3.22 0.44 -4.42
N PHE A 70 -2.05 0.59 -3.81
CA PHE A 70 -0.97 -0.36 -3.99
C PHE A 70 -1.28 -1.72 -3.36
N SER A 71 -2.06 -1.78 -2.27
CA SER A 71 -2.50 -3.05 -1.68
C SER A 71 -3.34 -3.85 -2.67
N VAL A 72 -4.28 -3.19 -3.35
CA VAL A 72 -5.11 -3.84 -4.37
C VAL A 72 -4.26 -4.29 -5.55
N ILE A 73 -3.36 -3.44 -6.04
CA ILE A 73 -2.46 -3.78 -7.16
C ILE A 73 -1.61 -5.01 -6.82
N MET A 74 -0.96 -5.03 -5.66
CA MET A 74 -0.14 -6.17 -5.24
C MET A 74 -0.97 -7.43 -5.04
N SER A 75 -2.18 -7.30 -4.46
CA SER A 75 -3.12 -8.42 -4.33
C SER A 75 -3.47 -9.04 -5.68
N VAL A 76 -3.72 -8.21 -6.70
CA VAL A 76 -4.03 -8.68 -8.06
C VAL A 76 -2.80 -9.32 -8.72
N ILE A 77 -1.62 -8.69 -8.62
CA ILE A 77 -0.38 -9.22 -9.21
C ILE A 77 -0.05 -10.60 -8.63
N PHE A 78 -0.08 -10.76 -7.31
CA PHE A 78 0.30 -12.02 -6.68
C PHE A 78 -0.79 -13.11 -6.77
N ASN A 79 -2.04 -12.76 -7.05
CA ASN A 79 -3.13 -13.72 -7.33
C ASN A 79 -3.46 -13.88 -8.81
N TRP A 80 -2.69 -13.29 -9.73
CA TRP A 80 -3.01 -13.27 -11.15
C TRP A 80 -3.30 -14.66 -11.72
N TYR A 81 -2.44 -15.63 -11.38
CA TYR A 81 -2.60 -17.03 -11.78
C TYR A 81 -3.88 -17.68 -11.24
N SER A 82 -4.30 -17.32 -10.03
CA SER A 82 -5.54 -17.82 -9.43
C SER A 82 -6.79 -17.14 -10.01
N ILE A 83 -6.69 -15.88 -10.44
CA ILE A 83 -7.83 -15.10 -10.94
C ILE A 83 -8.10 -15.43 -12.41
N PHE A 84 -7.07 -15.49 -13.23
CA PHE A 84 -7.20 -15.70 -14.67
C PHE A 84 -7.04 -17.16 -15.10
N ASN A 85 -6.75 -18.07 -14.17
CA ASN A 85 -6.60 -19.51 -14.41
C ASN A 85 -5.74 -19.81 -15.65
N VAL A 86 -4.71 -19.00 -15.87
CA VAL A 86 -3.75 -19.18 -16.95
C VAL A 86 -2.72 -20.18 -16.42
N HIS A 87 -2.84 -21.43 -16.88
CA HIS A 87 -1.84 -22.48 -16.66
C HIS A 87 -0.53 -22.15 -17.38
#